data_AF-D9R4A2-F1
#
_entry.id   AF-D9R4A2-F1
#
_cell.length_a   1.000
_cell.length_b   1.000
_cell.length_c   1.000
_cell.angle_alpha   90.00
_cell.angle_beta   90.00
_cell.angle_gamma   90.00
#
_symmetry.space_group_name_H-M   'P 1'
#
loop_
_entity.id
_entity.type
_entity.pdbx_description
1 polymer ?
#
loop_
_entity_poly.entity_id
_entity_poly.type
_entity_poly.pdbx_seq_one_letter_code
_entity_poly.pdbx_strand_id
1 'polypeptide(L)'
;MEERIYLLPKEGAFYKANMVCHTTVSDGKLTPEQVKEEYGKRGYQIVAYVDQGKYCPHGELTTKNFLALAGFGVESRGGIGDGNETGKGTFSMNFYDADPQKMQEVKAEICGREAWDQGLAGINVSIKKMSQLGFLACCSHPYRSMLKFGEYTGLDGLFAMGIYDYSSDIEALNGYNPQAYDEMLRQGKKIYCLASDGNRNEYPMGHPLCDSFGGFIKVKAKELTYSAVMQALKQGDFYSSMGPEILSLYIEGLDLVVKTSPVEKIYVATESRNCHIKAAVPGERLEEARFPLTGREGYIRVVCRSENGLYANSNAYFLKDLPLEFITKTVCPVSPGIT
;
A
#
# COMPACT_ATOMS: atom_id res chain seq x y z
N MET A 1 -21.85 23.88 -11.62
CA MET A 1 -20.70 22.96 -11.52
C MET A 1 -21.25 21.65 -11.04
N GLU A 2 -20.98 20.55 -11.74
CA GLU A 2 -21.36 19.22 -11.27
C GLU A 2 -20.62 18.92 -9.96
N GLU A 3 -21.32 18.26 -9.05
CA GLU A 3 -20.77 17.83 -7.77
C GLU A 3 -19.70 16.74 -8.01
N ARG A 4 -18.58 16.81 -7.27
CA ARG A 4 -17.45 15.90 -7.43
C ARG A 4 -17.29 15.02 -6.21
N ILE A 5 -17.18 13.71 -6.43
CA ILE A 5 -16.83 12.73 -5.40
C ILE A 5 -15.32 12.51 -5.48
N TYR A 6 -14.58 13.06 -4.51
CA TYR A 6 -13.14 12.93 -4.45
C TYR A 6 -12.74 11.58 -3.85
N LEU A 7 -12.07 10.75 -4.66
CA LEU A 7 -11.55 9.44 -4.24
C LEU A 7 -10.19 9.61 -3.54
N LEU A 8 -9.37 10.55 -4.02
CA LEU A 8 -8.27 11.13 -3.25
C LEU A 8 -8.70 12.51 -2.75
N PRO A 9 -8.43 12.90 -1.49
CA PRO A 9 -8.89 14.17 -0.96
C PRO A 9 -8.49 15.36 -1.83
N LYS A 10 -9.41 16.32 -1.98
CA LYS A 10 -9.17 17.57 -2.70
C LYS A 10 -8.09 18.41 -2.02
N GLU A 11 -8.25 18.60 -0.71
CA GLU A 11 -7.40 19.45 0.13
C GLU A 11 -6.26 18.66 0.79
N GLY A 12 -5.31 19.39 1.37
CA GLY A 12 -4.09 18.82 1.95
C GLY A 12 -2.93 18.73 0.97
N ALA A 13 -1.77 18.34 1.47
CA ALA A 13 -0.55 18.15 0.71
C ALA A 13 -0.23 16.66 0.58
N PHE A 14 0.46 16.30 -0.51
CA PHE A 14 1.01 14.97 -0.65
C PHE A 14 2.40 14.87 -0.01
N TYR A 15 2.59 13.86 0.83
CA TYR A 15 3.86 13.51 1.47
C TYR A 15 4.36 12.17 0.93
N LYS A 16 5.61 12.13 0.49
CA LYS A 16 6.25 10.90 -0.01
C LYS A 16 6.73 10.08 1.17
N ALA A 17 6.34 8.81 1.21
CA ALA A 17 6.62 7.90 2.31
C ALA A 17 7.22 6.58 1.82
N ASN A 18 8.31 6.13 2.46
CA ASN A 18 8.71 4.73 2.43
C ASN A 18 8.06 4.03 3.62
N MET A 19 7.34 2.94 3.37
CA MET A 19 6.62 2.22 4.42
C MET A 19 7.35 0.97 4.92
N VAL A 20 8.50 0.61 4.35
CA VAL A 20 9.28 -0.53 4.84
C VAL A 20 10.77 -0.19 4.75
N CYS A 21 11.42 -0.05 5.90
CA CYS A 21 12.84 0.23 6.04
C CYS A 21 13.44 -0.51 7.23
N HIS A 22 14.61 -1.12 7.02
CA HIS A 22 15.41 -1.78 8.05
C HIS A 22 16.64 -0.94 8.37
N THR A 23 17.02 -0.94 9.64
CA THR A 23 18.16 -0.17 10.15
C THR A 23 19.12 -1.07 10.91
N THR A 24 20.18 -0.48 11.47
CA THR A 24 21.10 -1.17 12.37
C THR A 24 20.44 -1.66 13.68
N VAL A 25 19.16 -1.35 13.92
CA VAL A 25 18.39 -1.90 15.04
C VAL A 25 18.06 -3.39 14.83
N SER A 26 17.88 -3.84 13.58
CA SER A 26 17.79 -5.27 13.23
C SER A 26 18.87 -5.70 12.23
N ASP A 27 18.57 -5.64 10.94
CA ASP A 27 19.27 -6.31 9.84
C ASP A 27 19.70 -5.36 8.72
N GLY A 28 19.41 -4.07 8.86
CA GLY A 28 19.87 -3.03 7.94
C GLY A 28 21.29 -2.53 8.24
N LYS A 29 21.90 -1.83 7.28
CA LYS A 29 23.26 -1.29 7.39
C LYS A 29 23.35 0.19 7.75
N LEU A 30 22.25 0.93 7.60
CA LEU A 30 22.19 2.34 7.96
C LEU A 30 21.56 2.50 9.34
N THR A 31 22.11 3.43 10.12
CA THR A 31 21.49 3.88 11.37
C THR A 31 20.15 4.57 11.08
N PRO A 32 19.21 4.61 12.04
CA PRO A 32 17.96 5.34 11.89
C PRO A 32 18.14 6.81 11.45
N GLU A 33 19.18 7.48 11.95
CA GLU A 33 19.57 8.85 11.59
C GLU A 33 20.05 8.95 10.14
N GLN A 34 20.91 8.02 9.70
CA GLN A 34 21.40 7.98 8.32
C GLN A 34 20.26 7.70 7.34
N VAL A 35 19.32 6.82 7.69
CA VAL A 35 18.10 6.60 6.90
C VAL A 35 17.33 7.91 6.74
N LYS A 36 17.04 8.61 7.84
CA LYS A 36 16.35 9.90 7.78
C LYS A 36 17.08 10.89 6.87
N GLU A 37 18.41 10.98 6.99
CA GLU A 37 19.22 11.87 6.17
C GLU A 37 19.12 11.54 4.68
N GLU A 38 19.30 10.27 4.29
CA GLU A 38 19.29 9.84 2.89
C GLU A 38 17.90 9.95 2.24
N TYR A 39 16.84 9.62 2.97
CA TYR A 39 15.46 9.79 2.50
C TYR A 39 15.07 11.27 2.40
N GLY A 40 15.48 12.09 3.38
CA GLY A 40 15.27 13.53 3.38
C GLY A 40 15.92 14.22 2.17
N LYS A 41 17.15 13.84 1.81
CA LYS A 41 17.85 14.33 0.59
C LYS A 41 17.07 14.07 -0.70
N ARG A 42 16.20 13.06 -0.71
CA ARG A 42 15.41 12.61 -1.88
C ARG A 42 13.94 13.02 -1.80
N GLY A 43 13.62 13.96 -0.91
CA GLY A 43 12.28 14.55 -0.81
C GLY A 43 11.24 13.64 -0.18
N TYR A 44 11.65 12.60 0.55
CA TYR A 44 10.74 11.85 1.42
C TYR A 44 10.53 12.64 2.72
N GLN A 45 9.27 12.72 3.13
CA GLN A 45 8.88 13.35 4.40
C GLN A 45 8.52 12.32 5.46
N ILE A 46 8.39 11.04 5.08
CA ILE A 46 7.92 9.99 5.98
C ILE A 46 8.76 8.73 5.72
N VAL A 47 9.21 8.08 6.78
CA VAL A 47 9.76 6.72 6.75
C VAL A 47 9.13 5.92 7.88
N ALA A 48 8.61 4.74 7.56
CA ALA A 48 8.25 3.76 8.58
C ALA A 48 9.46 2.88 8.90
N TYR A 49 9.84 2.89 10.17
CA TYR A 49 10.92 2.08 10.71
C TYR A 49 10.32 0.77 11.18
N VAL A 50 10.61 -0.31 10.45
CA VAL A 50 9.97 -1.63 10.65
C VAL A 50 11.01 -2.73 10.82
N ASP A 51 11.99 -2.46 11.68
CA ASP A 51 13.04 -3.41 12.05
C ASP A 51 12.46 -4.77 12.48
N GLN A 52 13.13 -5.86 12.05
CA GLN A 52 12.64 -7.24 12.21
C GLN A 52 12.59 -7.64 13.68
N GLY A 53 11.38 -7.88 14.20
CA GLY A 53 11.12 -8.26 15.58
C GLY A 53 11.52 -7.20 16.61
N LYS A 54 11.78 -5.96 16.18
CA LYS A 54 12.24 -4.87 17.04
C LYS A 54 11.33 -3.66 16.86
N TYR A 55 10.55 -3.35 17.90
CA TYR A 55 9.75 -2.14 17.94
C TYR A 55 10.56 -1.00 18.54
N CYS A 56 10.97 -0.06 17.69
CA CYS A 56 11.68 1.16 18.06
C CYS A 56 10.97 2.36 17.40
N PRO A 57 10.23 3.19 18.15
CA PRO A 57 9.32 4.18 17.56
C PRO A 57 10.02 5.43 17.00
N HIS A 58 11.29 5.66 17.31
CA HIS A 58 12.13 6.74 16.76
C HIS A 58 11.50 8.15 16.80
N GLY A 59 10.79 8.47 17.88
CA GLY A 59 10.13 9.77 18.05
C GLY A 59 11.11 10.95 18.01
N GLU A 60 12.35 10.74 18.43
CA GLU A 60 13.46 11.69 18.39
C GLU A 60 13.86 12.11 16.96
N LEU A 61 13.58 11.27 15.96
CA LEU A 61 13.87 11.58 14.56
C LEU A 61 12.81 12.46 13.91
N THR A 62 11.61 12.54 14.51
CA THR A 62 10.52 13.35 13.99
C THR A 62 10.84 14.85 14.13
N THR A 63 10.57 15.60 13.06
CA THR A 63 10.75 17.05 12.97
C THR A 63 9.57 17.66 12.23
N LYS A 64 9.52 19.00 12.14
CA LYS A 64 8.50 19.70 11.34
C LYS A 64 8.43 19.29 9.85
N ASN A 65 9.50 18.71 9.31
CA ASN A 65 9.63 18.37 7.88
C ASN A 65 9.82 16.87 7.64
N PHE A 66 9.81 16.04 8.69
CA PHE A 66 10.06 14.60 8.58
C PHE A 66 9.35 13.84 9.71
N LEU A 67 8.62 12.77 9.39
CA LEU A 67 8.00 11.87 10.35
C LEU A 67 8.68 10.50 10.30
N ALA A 68 9.14 10.05 11.47
CA ALA A 68 9.44 8.64 11.70
C ALA A 68 8.14 7.95 12.15
N LEU A 69 7.59 7.07 11.31
CA LEU A 69 6.46 6.23 11.69
C LEU A 69 6.98 5.00 12.44
N ALA A 70 6.41 4.79 13.62
CA ALA A 70 6.75 3.67 14.46
C ALA A 70 6.13 2.38 13.92
N GLY A 71 6.91 1.32 13.87
CA GLY A 71 6.46 0.00 13.47
C GLY A 71 7.47 -1.07 13.79
N PHE A 72 7.19 -2.29 13.31
CA PHE A 72 8.13 -3.40 13.32
C PHE A 72 7.68 -4.43 12.27
N GLY A 73 8.67 -5.15 11.73
CA GLY A 73 8.45 -6.28 10.83
C GLY A 73 8.43 -7.59 11.60
N VAL A 74 7.68 -8.57 11.09
CA VAL A 74 7.72 -9.94 11.58
C VAL A 74 7.76 -10.89 10.40
N GLU A 75 8.68 -11.84 10.45
CA GLU A 75 8.70 -13.01 9.58
C GLU A 75 8.46 -14.27 10.41
N SER A 76 7.45 -15.05 10.05
CA SER A 76 7.18 -16.36 10.64
C SER A 76 7.40 -17.49 9.65
N ARG A 77 8.21 -18.46 10.06
CA ARG A 77 8.48 -19.68 9.30
C ARG A 77 7.29 -20.62 9.46
N GLY A 78 6.27 -20.44 8.62
CA GLY A 78 4.95 -21.01 8.83
C GLY A 78 4.33 -21.71 7.62
N GLY A 79 5.10 -22.21 6.65
CA GLY A 79 4.54 -23.08 5.62
C GLY A 79 3.94 -24.34 6.25
N ILE A 80 2.69 -24.67 5.92
CA ILE A 80 2.00 -25.86 6.43
C ILE A 80 2.76 -27.13 5.99
N GLY A 81 3.32 -27.87 6.96
CA GLY A 81 3.94 -29.19 6.79
C GLY A 81 4.89 -29.56 7.95
N ASP A 82 5.14 -30.84 8.17
CA ASP A 82 6.05 -31.35 9.22
C ASP A 82 7.53 -30.98 8.92
N GLY A 83 8.35 -30.89 9.97
CA GLY A 83 9.73 -30.38 9.91
C GLY A 83 10.63 -31.07 8.89
N ASN A 84 11.57 -30.30 8.33
CA ASN A 84 12.68 -30.69 7.41
C ASN A 84 12.49 -30.56 5.88
N GLU A 85 11.48 -29.86 5.37
CA GLU A 85 11.39 -29.59 3.92
C GLU A 85 11.91 -28.20 3.51
N THR A 86 12.88 -28.17 2.60
CA THR A 86 13.28 -26.98 1.83
C THR A 86 12.12 -26.52 0.95
N GLY A 87 11.68 -25.26 1.05
CA GLY A 87 10.61 -24.70 0.19
C GLY A 87 9.32 -24.25 0.88
N LYS A 88 9.31 -24.08 2.21
CA LYS A 88 8.15 -23.54 2.94
C LYS A 88 8.04 -22.02 2.83
N GLY A 89 6.86 -21.53 2.50
CA GLY A 89 6.53 -20.11 2.55
C GLY A 89 6.65 -19.53 3.97
N THR A 90 6.78 -18.21 4.04
CA THR A 90 6.97 -17.44 5.27
C THR A 90 5.90 -16.35 5.32
N PHE A 91 5.18 -16.21 6.42
CA PHE A 91 4.32 -15.06 6.59
C PHE A 91 5.19 -13.86 6.98
N SER A 92 5.34 -12.91 6.06
CA SER A 92 5.99 -11.62 6.33
C SER A 92 4.91 -10.55 6.53
N MET A 93 5.01 -9.83 7.63
CA MET A 93 4.03 -8.85 8.08
C MET A 93 4.73 -7.58 8.57
N ASN A 94 4.17 -6.41 8.25
CA ASN A 94 4.59 -5.14 8.82
C ASN A 94 3.44 -4.56 9.68
N PHE A 95 3.78 -4.09 10.88
CA PHE A 95 2.83 -3.45 11.79
C PHE A 95 3.20 -1.98 11.98
N TYR A 96 2.25 -1.09 11.72
CA TYR A 96 2.42 0.36 11.90
C TYR A 96 1.63 0.84 13.10
N ASP A 97 2.28 1.45 14.09
CA ASP A 97 1.63 1.89 15.31
C ASP A 97 0.88 3.21 15.11
N ALA A 98 -0.44 3.20 15.25
CA ALA A 98 -1.22 4.41 15.06
C ALA A 98 -1.01 5.48 16.14
N ASP A 99 -0.46 5.13 17.30
CA ASP A 99 -0.21 6.05 18.42
C ASP A 99 0.88 5.51 19.37
N PRO A 100 2.18 5.80 19.11
CA PRO A 100 3.30 5.29 19.90
C PRO A 100 3.40 5.89 21.30
N GLN A 101 2.52 6.84 21.67
CA GLN A 101 2.44 7.34 23.04
C GLN A 101 1.52 6.50 23.92
N LYS A 102 0.66 5.66 23.32
CA LYS A 102 -0.28 4.79 24.06
C LYS A 102 0.28 3.40 24.27
N MET A 103 0.10 2.87 25.49
CA MET A 103 0.40 1.49 25.86
C MET A 103 1.86 1.08 25.58
N GLN A 104 2.81 2.01 25.75
CA GLN A 104 4.22 1.83 25.38
C GLN A 104 4.85 0.56 25.97
N GLU A 105 4.65 0.32 27.26
CA GLU A 105 5.21 -0.85 27.96
C GLU A 105 4.68 -2.17 27.37
N VAL A 106 3.37 -2.24 27.12
CA VAL A 106 2.72 -3.43 26.52
C VAL A 106 3.22 -3.67 25.09
N LYS A 107 3.39 -2.60 24.31
CA LYS A 107 3.89 -2.69 22.93
C LYS A 107 5.35 -3.08 22.87
N ALA A 108 6.17 -2.63 23.80
CA ALA A 108 7.57 -3.04 23.89
C ALA A 108 7.71 -4.54 24.22
N GLU A 109 6.84 -5.08 25.08
CA GLU A 109 6.88 -6.48 25.49
C GLU A 109 6.39 -7.45 24.40
N ILE A 110 5.33 -7.09 23.65
CA ILE A 110 4.68 -7.99 22.69
C ILE A 110 5.54 -8.32 21.47
N CYS A 111 6.48 -7.45 21.11
CA CYS A 111 7.31 -7.61 19.93
C CYS A 111 8.39 -8.70 20.10
N GLY A 112 8.57 -9.24 21.31
CA GLY A 112 9.66 -10.15 21.65
C GLY A 112 9.35 -11.65 21.71
N ARG A 113 8.11 -12.15 21.50
CA ARG A 113 7.80 -13.60 21.71
C ARG A 113 6.78 -14.24 20.75
N GLU A 114 7.15 -15.45 20.29
CA GLU A 114 6.44 -16.69 19.87
C GLU A 114 4.91 -16.72 19.60
N ALA A 115 4.31 -15.71 18.96
CA ALA A 115 2.90 -15.78 18.54
C ALA A 115 2.67 -16.06 17.04
N TRP A 116 3.73 -16.22 16.25
CA TRP A 116 3.62 -16.15 14.80
C TRP A 116 3.71 -17.51 14.09
N ASP A 117 4.32 -18.52 14.70
CA ASP A 117 4.57 -19.84 14.06
C ASP A 117 3.40 -20.83 14.14
N GLN A 118 2.17 -20.34 14.25
CA GLN A 118 0.96 -21.16 14.47
C GLN A 118 0.07 -21.30 13.22
N GLY A 119 0.67 -21.13 12.03
CA GLY A 119 -0.05 -21.17 10.75
C GLY A 119 -1.10 -20.07 10.61
N LEU A 120 -1.94 -20.14 9.57
CA LEU A 120 -2.87 -19.07 9.20
C LEU A 120 -3.80 -18.62 10.35
N ALA A 121 -4.36 -19.57 11.11
CA ALA A 121 -5.28 -19.24 12.21
C ALA A 121 -4.56 -18.46 13.33
N GLY A 122 -3.34 -18.87 13.68
CA GLY A 122 -2.51 -18.15 14.66
C GLY A 122 -2.10 -16.77 14.16
N ILE A 123 -1.75 -16.64 12.88
CA ILE A 123 -1.46 -15.33 12.27
C ILE A 123 -2.68 -14.39 12.38
N ASN A 124 -3.90 -14.86 12.11
CA ASN A 124 -5.11 -14.04 12.26
C ASN A 124 -5.39 -13.64 13.72
N VAL A 125 -5.13 -14.51 14.69
CA VAL A 125 -5.21 -14.17 16.12
C VAL A 125 -4.21 -13.06 16.46
N SER A 126 -2.98 -13.17 15.96
CA SER A 126 -1.93 -12.18 16.17
C SER A 126 -2.27 -10.84 15.50
N ILE A 127 -2.75 -10.82 14.26
CA ILE A 127 -3.23 -9.60 13.59
C ILE A 127 -4.32 -8.91 14.41
N LYS A 128 -5.31 -9.67 14.90
CA LYS A 128 -6.39 -9.13 15.75
C LYS A 128 -5.84 -8.52 17.03
N LYS A 129 -4.91 -9.18 17.70
CA LYS A 129 -4.25 -8.68 18.92
C LYS A 129 -3.50 -7.37 18.64
N MET A 130 -2.73 -7.31 17.55
CA MET A 130 -2.02 -6.10 17.15
C MET A 130 -2.98 -4.94 16.82
N SER A 131 -4.10 -5.23 16.15
CA SER A 131 -5.14 -4.24 15.87
C SER A 131 -5.75 -3.65 17.15
N GLN A 132 -6.01 -4.49 18.17
CA GLN A 132 -6.49 -4.03 19.48
C GLN A 132 -5.50 -3.14 20.21
N LEU A 133 -4.20 -3.29 19.94
CA LEU A 133 -3.14 -2.42 20.44
C LEU A 133 -2.96 -1.13 19.61
N GLY A 134 -3.74 -0.96 18.54
CA GLY A 134 -3.71 0.21 17.68
C GLY A 134 -2.77 0.11 16.49
N PHE A 135 -2.27 -1.08 16.15
CA PHE A 135 -1.45 -1.26 14.95
C PHE A 135 -2.30 -1.48 13.69
N LEU A 136 -1.79 -0.98 12.57
CA LEU A 136 -2.24 -1.31 11.22
C LEU A 136 -1.39 -2.47 10.69
N ALA A 137 -2.02 -3.57 10.31
CA ALA A 137 -1.34 -4.76 9.83
C ALA A 137 -1.24 -4.78 8.29
N CYS A 138 -0.05 -4.99 7.75
CA CYS A 138 0.18 -5.12 6.32
C CYS A 138 0.81 -6.48 6.00
N CYS A 139 0.20 -7.22 5.08
CA CYS A 139 0.81 -8.43 4.51
C CYS A 139 1.91 -8.03 3.52
N SER A 140 3.13 -8.49 3.73
CA SER A 140 4.31 -8.14 2.92
C SER A 140 4.53 -9.13 1.79
N HIS A 141 4.82 -8.60 0.59
CA HIS A 141 5.30 -9.30 -0.62
C HIS A 141 4.91 -10.79 -0.70
N PRO A 142 3.64 -11.14 -1.02
CA PRO A 142 3.16 -12.52 -1.00
C PRO A 142 3.99 -13.50 -1.84
N TYR A 143 4.55 -13.04 -2.97
CA TYR A 143 5.36 -13.88 -3.86
C TYR A 143 6.71 -14.23 -3.26
N ARG A 144 7.50 -13.25 -2.78
CA ARG A 144 8.79 -13.51 -2.09
C ARG A 144 8.59 -14.42 -0.88
N SER A 145 7.48 -14.22 -0.20
CA SER A 145 7.01 -15.03 0.93
C SER A 145 6.54 -16.44 0.52
N MET A 146 6.47 -16.76 -0.77
CA MET A 146 5.96 -18.00 -1.35
C MET A 146 4.56 -18.40 -0.83
N LEU A 147 3.72 -17.40 -0.53
CA LEU A 147 2.36 -17.63 -0.06
C LEU A 147 1.48 -18.09 -1.22
N LYS A 148 0.67 -19.11 -0.96
CA LYS A 148 -0.35 -19.62 -1.88
C LYS A 148 -1.63 -18.80 -1.74
N PHE A 149 -2.48 -18.88 -2.77
CA PHE A 149 -3.78 -18.20 -2.83
C PHE A 149 -4.55 -18.24 -1.49
N GLY A 150 -4.83 -19.43 -0.97
CA GLY A 150 -5.59 -19.59 0.27
C GLY A 150 -4.92 -19.02 1.52
N GLU A 151 -3.58 -18.87 1.52
CA GLU A 151 -2.83 -18.36 2.66
C GLU A 151 -2.97 -16.83 2.76
N TYR A 152 -2.69 -16.07 1.69
CA TYR A 152 -2.85 -14.62 1.74
C TYR A 152 -4.31 -14.18 1.67
N THR A 153 -5.20 -14.86 0.93
CA THR A 153 -6.63 -14.51 0.94
C THR A 153 -7.31 -14.89 2.25
N GLY A 154 -6.73 -15.83 3.01
CA GLY A 154 -7.23 -16.24 4.31
C GLY A 154 -6.89 -15.28 5.46
N LEU A 155 -6.04 -14.27 5.23
CA LEU A 155 -5.66 -13.29 6.24
C LEU A 155 -6.79 -12.30 6.53
N ASP A 156 -7.12 -12.11 7.79
CA ASP A 156 -8.18 -11.23 8.27
C ASP A 156 -7.63 -10.04 9.08
N GLY A 157 -8.35 -8.92 9.08
CA GLY A 157 -7.97 -7.74 9.86
C GLY A 157 -6.80 -6.93 9.29
N LEU A 158 -6.41 -7.21 8.04
CA LEU A 158 -5.39 -6.43 7.34
C LEU A 158 -5.87 -5.01 7.05
N PHE A 159 -4.95 -4.07 7.18
CA PHE A 159 -5.06 -2.71 6.68
C PHE A 159 -4.67 -2.63 5.19
N ALA A 160 -3.57 -3.30 4.82
CA ALA A 160 -3.04 -3.25 3.46
C ALA A 160 -2.29 -4.53 3.06
N MET A 161 -1.94 -4.61 1.78
CA MET A 161 -0.98 -5.57 1.23
C MET A 161 0.12 -4.83 0.46
N GLY A 162 1.37 -5.27 0.59
CA GLY A 162 2.51 -4.76 -0.17
C GLY A 162 2.42 -5.17 -1.64
N ILE A 163 1.81 -4.34 -2.49
CA ILE A 163 1.69 -4.59 -3.93
C ILE A 163 3.05 -4.45 -4.64
N TYR A 164 3.95 -3.64 -4.08
CA TYR A 164 5.31 -3.51 -4.57
C TYR A 164 6.33 -3.49 -3.42
N ASP A 165 7.37 -4.28 -3.57
CA ASP A 165 8.54 -4.30 -2.71
C ASP A 165 9.80 -4.21 -3.59
N TYR A 166 10.54 -3.12 -3.46
CA TYR A 166 11.67 -2.84 -4.36
C TYR A 166 12.84 -3.80 -4.16
N SER A 167 13.19 -4.14 -2.90
CA SER A 167 14.26 -5.08 -2.59
C SER A 167 13.99 -6.44 -3.22
N SER A 168 12.75 -6.94 -3.11
CA SER A 168 12.29 -8.17 -3.78
C SER A 168 12.40 -8.10 -5.30
N ASP A 169 12.07 -6.94 -5.88
CA ASP A 169 12.13 -6.72 -7.34
C ASP A 169 13.56 -6.79 -7.86
N ILE A 170 14.51 -6.13 -7.18
CA ILE A 170 15.91 -6.15 -7.60
C ILE A 170 16.60 -7.49 -7.31
N GLU A 171 16.22 -8.18 -6.23
CA GLU A 171 16.84 -9.44 -5.81
C GLU A 171 16.35 -10.63 -6.65
N ALA A 172 15.06 -10.65 -7.01
CA ALA A 172 14.40 -11.84 -7.54
C ALA A 172 13.29 -11.58 -8.57
N LEU A 173 13.12 -10.35 -9.05
CA LEU A 173 12.08 -9.97 -10.03
C LEU A 173 10.65 -10.33 -9.61
N ASN A 174 10.39 -10.36 -8.29
CA ASN A 174 9.11 -10.76 -7.72
C ASN A 174 8.49 -9.69 -6.80
N GLY A 175 8.89 -8.43 -7.00
CA GLY A 175 8.44 -7.32 -6.17
C GLY A 175 7.02 -6.84 -6.48
N TYR A 176 6.60 -6.85 -7.76
CA TYR A 176 5.29 -6.31 -8.16
C TYR A 176 4.20 -7.38 -8.29
N ASN A 177 3.23 -7.35 -7.37
CA ASN A 177 2.25 -8.42 -7.17
C ASN A 177 0.77 -7.96 -7.27
N PRO A 178 0.33 -7.33 -8.39
CA PRO A 178 -1.04 -6.84 -8.53
C PRO A 178 -2.07 -7.98 -8.56
N GLN A 179 -1.70 -9.17 -9.04
CA GLN A 179 -2.59 -10.33 -9.07
C GLN A 179 -3.08 -10.70 -7.67
N ALA A 180 -2.17 -10.81 -6.69
CA ALA A 180 -2.51 -11.15 -5.32
C ALA A 180 -3.45 -10.09 -4.70
N TYR A 181 -3.24 -8.80 -5.03
CA TYR A 181 -4.11 -7.73 -4.57
C TYR A 181 -5.53 -7.90 -5.13
N ASP A 182 -5.65 -8.08 -6.44
CA ASP A 182 -6.94 -8.22 -7.11
C ASP A 182 -7.70 -9.48 -6.65
N GLU A 183 -6.97 -10.57 -6.34
CA GLU A 183 -7.53 -11.79 -5.75
C GLU A 183 -8.08 -11.56 -4.35
N MET A 184 -7.36 -10.84 -3.48
CA MET A 184 -7.87 -10.47 -2.15
C MET A 184 -9.11 -9.57 -2.25
N LEU A 185 -9.10 -8.59 -3.16
CA LEU A 185 -10.27 -7.73 -3.41
C LEU A 185 -11.49 -8.55 -3.86
N ARG A 186 -11.31 -9.50 -4.78
CA ARG A 186 -12.39 -10.41 -5.24
C ARG A 186 -12.86 -11.40 -4.15
N GLN A 187 -12.07 -11.65 -3.12
CA GLN A 187 -12.49 -12.36 -1.91
C GLN A 187 -13.20 -11.43 -0.90
N GLY A 188 -13.55 -10.21 -1.31
CA GLY A 188 -14.29 -9.26 -0.50
C GLY A 188 -13.43 -8.51 0.53
N LYS A 189 -12.10 -8.65 0.49
CA LYS A 189 -11.21 -7.92 1.41
C LYS A 189 -11.21 -6.44 1.05
N LYS A 190 -11.55 -5.58 2.01
CA LYS A 190 -11.45 -4.13 1.88
C LYS A 190 -10.11 -3.66 2.44
N ILE A 191 -9.06 -3.78 1.62
CA ILE A 191 -7.68 -3.48 1.99
C ILE A 191 -7.02 -2.53 1.00
N TYR A 192 -6.01 -1.81 1.44
CA TYR A 192 -5.22 -0.91 0.61
C TYR A 192 -3.98 -1.59 0.01
N CYS A 193 -3.29 -0.91 -0.89
CA CYS A 193 -2.05 -1.41 -1.50
C CYS A 193 -0.87 -0.48 -1.19
N LEU A 194 0.27 -1.03 -0.77
CA LEU A 194 1.50 -0.29 -0.47
C LEU A 194 2.62 -0.63 -1.45
N ALA A 195 3.36 0.39 -1.87
CA ALA A 195 4.65 0.26 -2.52
C ALA A 195 5.73 0.77 -1.56
N SER A 196 6.76 -0.03 -1.33
CA SER A 196 7.84 0.25 -0.39
C SER A 196 9.18 -0.23 -0.92
N ASP A 197 10.25 0.22 -0.28
CA ASP A 197 11.58 -0.22 -0.64
C ASP A 197 11.90 -1.60 -0.06
N GLY A 198 11.55 -1.86 1.19
CA GLY A 198 11.95 -3.11 1.86
C GLY A 198 13.45 -3.17 2.09
N ASN A 199 14.10 -2.01 2.24
CA ASN A 199 15.54 -1.85 2.15
C ASN A 199 16.27 -2.28 3.42
N ARG A 200 17.39 -3.00 3.22
CA ARG A 200 18.43 -3.29 4.22
C ARG A 200 19.70 -2.48 3.96
N ASN A 201 19.84 -1.87 2.78
CA ASN A 201 21.00 -1.07 2.39
C ASN A 201 22.31 -1.90 2.38
N GLU A 202 22.25 -3.15 1.93
CA GLU A 202 23.44 -4.03 1.76
C GLU A 202 24.46 -3.44 0.77
N TYR A 203 23.99 -2.62 -0.17
CA TYR A 203 24.81 -1.89 -1.12
C TYR A 203 24.74 -0.38 -0.86
N PRO A 204 25.84 0.36 -1.09
CA PRO A 204 25.86 1.81 -0.87
C PRO A 204 24.93 2.54 -1.84
N MET A 205 24.54 3.75 -1.46
CA MET A 205 23.73 4.66 -2.28
C MET A 205 24.35 4.85 -3.67
N GLY A 206 23.53 4.68 -4.72
CA GLY A 206 23.97 4.81 -6.12
C GLY A 206 24.57 3.54 -6.74
N HIS A 207 24.75 2.46 -5.95
CA HIS A 207 25.08 1.15 -6.51
C HIS A 207 23.90 0.59 -7.34
N PRO A 208 24.14 -0.17 -8.43
CA PRO A 208 23.05 -0.77 -9.24
C PRO A 208 22.11 -1.71 -8.47
N LEU A 209 22.59 -2.26 -7.34
CA LEU A 209 21.82 -3.11 -6.43
C LEU A 209 21.38 -2.36 -5.15
N CYS A 210 21.37 -1.03 -5.18
CA CYS A 210 20.79 -0.24 -4.10
C CYS A 210 19.28 -0.53 -4.04
N ASP A 211 18.82 -0.98 -2.89
CA ASP A 211 17.45 -1.41 -2.61
C ASP A 211 16.56 -0.28 -2.08
N SER A 212 17.00 0.98 -2.20
CA SER A 212 16.28 2.15 -1.71
C SER A 212 15.75 3.02 -2.85
N PHE A 213 14.65 3.73 -2.58
CA PHE A 213 14.02 4.75 -3.41
C PHE A 213 13.30 4.26 -4.68
N GLY A 214 13.01 2.96 -4.78
CA GLY A 214 12.26 2.40 -5.91
C GLY A 214 10.76 2.31 -5.67
N GLY A 215 10.32 2.12 -4.41
CA GLY A 215 8.91 2.02 -4.03
C GLY A 215 8.51 3.06 -2.99
N PHE A 216 7.35 3.69 -3.16
CA PHE A 216 6.82 4.64 -2.16
C PHE A 216 5.31 4.77 -2.24
N ILE A 217 4.72 5.33 -1.19
CA ILE A 217 3.35 5.87 -1.25
C ILE A 217 3.37 7.40 -1.20
N LYS A 218 2.30 8.02 -1.71
CA LYS A 218 2.04 9.46 -1.58
C LYS A 218 0.81 9.64 -0.71
N VAL A 219 1.03 10.03 0.55
CA VAL A 219 -0.02 10.23 1.55
C VAL A 219 -0.58 11.64 1.43
N LYS A 220 -1.88 11.79 1.23
CA LYS A 220 -2.56 13.08 1.21
C LYS A 220 -3.08 13.40 2.60
N ALA A 221 -2.44 14.35 3.29
CA ALA A 221 -2.84 14.76 4.63
C ALA A 221 -2.87 16.29 4.76
N LYS A 222 -3.67 16.80 5.71
CA LYS A 222 -3.80 18.24 5.96
C LYS A 222 -2.48 18.87 6.40
N GLU A 223 -1.68 18.14 7.16
CA GLU A 223 -0.41 18.56 7.73
C GLU A 223 0.50 17.35 7.95
N LEU A 224 1.80 17.58 8.06
CA LEU A 224 2.79 16.55 8.35
C LEU A 224 2.89 16.31 9.86
N THR A 225 1.83 15.75 10.44
CA THR A 225 1.81 15.31 11.85
C THR A 225 1.48 13.83 11.93
N TYR A 226 1.96 13.16 12.98
CA TYR A 226 1.75 11.72 13.17
C TYR A 226 0.25 11.36 13.11
N SER A 227 -0.59 12.13 13.81
CA SER A 227 -2.04 11.92 13.87
C SER A 227 -2.71 12.11 12.51
N ALA A 228 -2.40 13.21 11.80
CA ALA A 228 -2.98 13.49 10.48
C ALA A 228 -2.55 12.44 9.44
N VAL A 229 -1.29 12.01 9.45
CA VAL A 229 -0.77 10.96 8.57
C VAL A 229 -1.40 9.61 8.89
N MET A 230 -1.50 9.22 10.16
CA MET A 230 -2.15 7.96 10.54
C MET A 230 -3.65 7.96 10.21
N GLN A 231 -4.32 9.10 10.34
CA GLN A 231 -5.71 9.26 9.90
C GLN A 231 -5.84 9.12 8.38
N ALA A 232 -4.93 9.71 7.60
CA ALA A 232 -4.90 9.58 6.14
C ALA A 232 -4.66 8.11 5.71
N LEU A 233 -3.72 7.42 6.37
CA LEU A 233 -3.50 5.99 6.15
C LEU A 233 -4.78 5.19 6.41
N LYS A 234 -5.40 5.34 7.59
CA LYS A 234 -6.63 4.60 7.95
C LYS A 234 -7.81 4.81 6.99
N GLN A 235 -7.91 5.97 6.35
CA GLN A 235 -8.96 6.27 5.37
C GLN A 235 -8.60 5.86 3.94
N GLY A 236 -7.34 5.49 3.68
CA GLY A 236 -6.87 5.17 2.34
C GLY A 236 -6.55 6.40 1.48
N ASP A 237 -6.30 7.55 2.11
CA ASP A 237 -5.99 8.83 1.46
C ASP A 237 -4.55 8.85 0.90
N PHE A 238 -4.19 7.84 0.12
CA PHE A 238 -2.88 7.68 -0.48
C PHE A 238 -2.94 6.80 -1.72
N TYR A 239 -1.83 6.76 -2.46
CA TYR A 239 -1.62 5.80 -3.55
C TYR A 239 -0.18 5.29 -3.54
N SER A 240 0.02 4.12 -4.13
CA SER A 240 1.32 3.47 -4.31
C SER A 240 1.98 3.89 -5.61
N SER A 241 3.32 3.99 -5.63
CA SER A 241 4.06 4.37 -6.83
C SER A 241 5.48 3.83 -6.85
N MET A 242 5.95 3.60 -8.07
CA MET A 242 7.34 3.32 -8.44
C MET A 242 7.99 4.52 -9.15
N GLY A 243 7.31 5.66 -9.22
CA GLY A 243 7.73 6.83 -10.00
C GLY A 243 6.55 7.73 -10.42
N PRO A 244 5.57 7.22 -11.19
CA PRO A 244 4.45 8.04 -11.67
C PRO A 244 3.61 8.62 -10.53
N GLU A 245 3.03 9.80 -10.72
CA GLU A 245 2.20 10.44 -9.70
C GLU A 245 0.72 10.47 -10.12
N ILE A 246 -0.18 10.20 -9.18
CA ILE A 246 -1.61 10.47 -9.31
C ILE A 246 -1.87 11.82 -8.61
N LEU A 247 -2.17 12.85 -9.39
CA LEU A 247 -2.30 14.24 -8.93
C LEU A 247 -3.72 14.53 -8.41
N SER A 248 -4.73 13.94 -9.04
CA SER A 248 -6.11 13.97 -8.54
C SER A 248 -6.91 12.79 -9.07
N LEU A 249 -7.84 12.30 -8.25
CA LEU A 249 -8.72 11.20 -8.59
C LEU A 249 -10.12 11.49 -8.05
N TYR A 250 -11.09 11.65 -8.93
CA TYR A 250 -12.46 12.00 -8.55
C TYR A 250 -13.48 11.50 -9.58
N ILE A 251 -14.73 11.39 -9.17
CA ILE A 251 -15.88 11.15 -10.06
C ILE A 251 -16.62 12.47 -10.25
N GLU A 252 -16.92 12.82 -11.50
CA GLU A 252 -17.71 14.00 -11.90
C GLU A 252 -18.82 13.50 -12.85
N GLY A 253 -20.08 13.62 -12.42
CA GLY A 253 -21.18 12.95 -13.10
C GLY A 253 -21.02 11.43 -13.07
N LEU A 254 -20.88 10.81 -14.26
CA LEU A 254 -20.60 9.38 -14.43
C LEU A 254 -19.13 9.09 -14.75
N ASP A 255 -18.30 10.12 -14.90
CA ASP A 255 -16.93 9.95 -15.36
C ASP A 255 -15.97 9.87 -14.17
N LEU A 256 -15.18 8.80 -14.14
CA LEU A 256 -13.94 8.79 -13.37
C LEU A 256 -12.90 9.67 -14.07
N VAL A 257 -12.41 10.68 -13.37
CA VAL A 257 -11.36 11.59 -13.83
C VAL A 257 -10.06 11.30 -13.11
N VAL A 258 -9.02 11.06 -13.89
CA VAL A 258 -7.66 10.77 -13.41
C VAL A 258 -6.73 11.86 -13.95
N LYS A 259 -6.04 12.57 -13.06
CA LYS A 259 -4.91 13.44 -13.42
C LYS A 259 -3.62 12.86 -12.88
N THR A 260 -2.56 12.88 -13.66
CA THR A 260 -1.32 12.17 -13.38
C THR A 260 -0.12 12.93 -13.92
N SER A 261 1.09 12.62 -13.43
CA SER A 261 2.32 12.94 -14.16
C SER A 261 2.29 12.32 -15.56
N PRO A 262 3.13 12.76 -16.52
CA PRO A 262 3.21 12.13 -17.83
C PRO A 262 3.34 10.60 -17.80
N VAL A 263 2.37 9.89 -18.39
CA VAL A 263 2.36 8.41 -18.50
C VAL A 263 2.01 7.94 -19.90
N GLU A 264 2.39 6.71 -20.25
CA GLU A 264 2.01 6.12 -21.54
C GLU A 264 0.59 5.55 -21.53
N LYS A 265 0.14 5.02 -20.38
CA LYS A 265 -1.14 4.31 -20.26
C LYS A 265 -1.79 4.54 -18.89
N ILE A 266 -3.11 4.61 -18.88
CA ILE A 266 -3.94 4.65 -17.68
C ILE A 266 -4.98 3.54 -17.81
N TYR A 267 -5.03 2.67 -16.81
CA TYR A 267 -5.98 1.55 -16.70
C TYR A 267 -6.92 1.80 -15.52
N VAL A 268 -8.17 1.36 -15.66
CA VAL A 268 -9.15 1.27 -14.57
C VAL A 268 -9.54 -0.20 -14.46
N ALA A 269 -8.92 -0.89 -13.50
CA ALA A 269 -9.24 -2.27 -13.15
C ALA A 269 -10.57 -2.30 -12.38
N THR A 270 -11.36 -3.34 -12.64
CA THR A 270 -12.68 -3.56 -12.04
C THR A 270 -12.75 -4.92 -11.36
N GLU A 271 -13.84 -5.20 -10.64
CA GLU A 271 -14.08 -6.53 -10.05
C GLU A 271 -14.16 -7.63 -11.13
N SER A 272 -14.61 -7.25 -12.32
CA SER A 272 -14.79 -8.16 -13.44
C SER A 272 -13.54 -8.25 -14.33
N ARG A 273 -13.63 -9.10 -15.37
CA ARG A 273 -12.67 -9.18 -16.47
C ARG A 273 -12.58 -7.91 -17.34
N ASN A 274 -13.49 -6.94 -17.17
CA ASN A 274 -13.48 -5.69 -17.92
C ASN A 274 -12.48 -4.70 -17.32
N CYS A 275 -11.86 -3.91 -18.17
CA CYS A 275 -10.92 -2.87 -17.81
C CYS A 275 -11.11 -1.68 -18.75
N HIS A 276 -11.16 -0.46 -18.22
CA HIS A 276 -11.13 0.74 -19.04
C HIS A 276 -9.68 1.15 -19.28
N ILE A 277 -9.34 1.57 -20.49
CA ILE A 277 -7.95 1.85 -20.87
C ILE A 277 -7.89 3.12 -21.71
N LYS A 278 -6.97 4.02 -21.38
CA LYS A 278 -6.46 5.04 -22.31
C LYS A 278 -4.96 4.86 -22.48
N ALA A 279 -4.50 4.99 -23.71
CA ALA A 279 -3.09 4.93 -24.07
C ALA A 279 -2.74 6.17 -24.91
N ALA A 280 -1.57 6.76 -24.65
CA ALA A 280 -1.00 7.74 -25.54
C ALA A 280 -0.61 7.09 -26.87
N VAL A 281 -0.66 7.85 -27.96
CA VAL A 281 -0.01 7.44 -29.21
C VAL A 281 1.52 7.40 -29.01
N PRO A 282 2.26 6.59 -29.78
CA PRO A 282 3.71 6.52 -29.67
C PRO A 282 4.36 7.91 -29.76
N GLY A 283 5.19 8.26 -28.77
CA GLY A 283 5.84 9.57 -28.66
C GLY A 283 5.10 10.60 -27.80
N GLU A 284 3.80 10.43 -27.54
CA GLU A 284 3.01 11.31 -26.69
C GLU A 284 2.87 10.77 -25.24
N ARG A 285 2.32 11.58 -24.34
CA ARG A 285 2.06 11.23 -22.95
C ARG A 285 0.65 11.66 -22.54
N LEU A 286 0.03 10.92 -21.62
CA LEU A 286 -1.21 11.28 -20.96
C LEU A 286 -0.88 11.96 -19.63
N GLU A 287 -1.54 13.09 -19.36
CA GLU A 287 -1.56 13.73 -18.03
C GLU A 287 -2.97 13.76 -17.43
N GLU A 288 -3.99 13.47 -18.25
CA GLU A 288 -5.39 13.39 -17.83
C GLU A 288 -6.14 12.33 -18.64
N ALA A 289 -7.08 11.63 -17.99
CA ALA A 289 -8.04 10.75 -18.63
C ALA A 289 -9.40 10.82 -17.95
N ARG A 290 -10.45 10.59 -18.74
CA ARG A 290 -11.84 10.44 -18.30
C ARG A 290 -12.37 9.09 -18.74
N PHE A 291 -13.02 8.38 -17.84
CA PHE A 291 -13.57 7.05 -18.06
C PHE A 291 -15.05 7.02 -17.67
N PRO A 292 -15.97 6.83 -18.62
CA PRO A 292 -17.39 6.67 -18.31
C PRO A 292 -17.61 5.39 -17.49
N LEU A 293 -18.19 5.54 -16.31
CA LEU A 293 -18.58 4.44 -15.44
C LEU A 293 -20.01 3.97 -15.78
N THR A 294 -20.22 2.67 -15.67
CA THR A 294 -21.51 2.01 -15.93
C THR A 294 -22.29 1.73 -14.66
N GLY A 295 -21.65 1.79 -13.49
CA GLY A 295 -22.21 1.39 -12.21
C GLY A 295 -22.11 -0.13 -11.94
N ARG A 296 -21.50 -0.90 -12.84
CA ARG A 296 -21.36 -2.37 -12.74
C ARG A 296 -19.92 -2.83 -12.47
N GLU A 297 -19.01 -1.91 -12.20
CA GLU A 297 -17.58 -2.18 -12.01
C GLU A 297 -17.30 -2.97 -10.72
N GLY A 298 -18.22 -2.94 -9.74
CA GLY A 298 -18.03 -3.50 -8.40
C GLY A 298 -17.08 -2.65 -7.56
N TYR A 299 -15.83 -2.57 -7.98
CA TYR A 299 -14.84 -1.58 -7.53
C TYR A 299 -14.10 -0.99 -8.72
N ILE A 300 -13.46 0.16 -8.51
CA ILE A 300 -12.52 0.77 -9.46
C ILE A 300 -11.15 0.93 -8.81
N ARG A 301 -10.10 0.61 -9.57
CA ARG A 301 -8.69 0.81 -9.20
C ARG A 301 -7.92 1.36 -10.39
N VAL A 302 -7.26 2.50 -10.21
CA VAL A 302 -6.46 3.13 -11.25
C VAL A 302 -5.03 2.62 -11.24
N VAL A 303 -4.52 2.28 -12.42
CA VAL A 303 -3.11 1.96 -12.65
C VAL A 303 -2.54 2.87 -13.73
N CYS A 304 -1.62 3.74 -13.35
CA CYS A 304 -0.87 4.59 -14.27
C CYS A 304 0.46 3.89 -14.60
N ARG A 305 0.85 3.82 -15.87
CA ARG A 305 2.11 3.21 -16.32
C ARG A 305 2.94 4.22 -17.10
N SER A 306 4.16 4.49 -16.62
CA SER A 306 5.13 5.32 -17.35
C SER A 306 5.76 4.58 -18.52
N GLU A 307 6.41 5.33 -19.42
CA GLU A 307 7.17 4.79 -20.56
C GLU A 307 8.29 3.83 -20.14
N ASN A 308 8.86 4.03 -18.94
CA ASN A 308 9.92 3.19 -18.39
C ASN A 308 9.38 1.91 -17.73
N GLY A 309 8.08 1.65 -17.83
CA GLY A 309 7.45 0.45 -17.27
C GLY A 309 7.16 0.53 -15.76
N LEU A 310 7.32 1.70 -15.14
CA LEU A 310 7.02 1.92 -13.72
C LEU A 310 5.54 2.23 -13.52
N TYR A 311 4.97 1.79 -12.38
CA TYR A 311 3.53 1.88 -12.10
C TYR A 311 3.21 2.80 -10.92
N ALA A 312 2.05 3.45 -10.98
CA ALA A 312 1.36 3.97 -9.80
C ALA A 312 -0.03 3.33 -9.69
N ASN A 313 -0.39 2.90 -8.49
CA ASN A 313 -1.62 2.19 -8.18
C ASN A 313 -2.41 2.98 -7.15
N SER A 314 -3.66 3.34 -7.49
CA SER A 314 -4.60 3.80 -6.47
C SER A 314 -5.02 2.62 -5.58
N ASN A 315 -5.59 2.93 -4.42
CA ASN A 315 -6.43 1.99 -3.69
C ASN A 315 -7.68 1.61 -4.52
N ALA A 316 -8.33 0.51 -4.14
CA ALA A 316 -9.62 0.14 -4.70
C ALA A 316 -10.75 0.93 -4.03
N TYR A 317 -11.66 1.48 -4.83
CA TYR A 317 -12.86 2.17 -4.38
C TYR A 317 -14.08 1.35 -4.76
N PHE A 318 -14.78 0.80 -3.76
CA PHE A 318 -15.98 -0.01 -3.97
C PHE A 318 -17.17 0.91 -4.25
N LEU A 319 -17.83 0.71 -5.40
CA LEU A 319 -18.91 1.59 -5.84
C LEU A 319 -20.07 1.65 -4.84
N LYS A 320 -20.36 0.52 -4.19
CA LYS A 320 -21.40 0.43 -3.16
C LYS A 320 -21.15 1.30 -1.91
N ASP A 321 -19.90 1.68 -1.66
CA ASP A 321 -19.51 2.50 -0.51
C ASP A 321 -19.42 4.00 -0.88
N LEU A 322 -19.56 4.33 -2.16
CA LEU A 322 -19.51 5.72 -2.64
C LEU A 322 -20.92 6.33 -2.63
N PRO A 323 -21.05 7.64 -2.33
CA PRO A 323 -22.34 8.34 -2.32
C PRO A 323 -22.83 8.63 -3.76
N LEU A 324 -23.04 7.58 -4.55
CA LEU A 324 -23.40 7.64 -5.97
C LEU A 324 -24.91 7.81 -6.20
N GLU A 325 -25.70 8.21 -5.20
CA GLU A 325 -27.16 8.42 -5.37
C GLU A 325 -27.52 9.41 -6.50
N PHE A 326 -26.55 10.24 -6.93
CA PHE A 326 -26.67 11.13 -8.09
C PHE A 326 -26.56 10.42 -9.45
N ILE A 327 -25.97 9.23 -9.51
CA ILE A 327 -25.70 8.46 -10.74
C ILE A 327 -26.87 7.57 -11.13
N THR A 328 -27.56 6.99 -10.15
CA THR A 328 -28.61 5.99 -10.39
C THR A 328 -29.93 6.57 -10.92
N LYS A 329 -30.15 7.89 -10.82
CA LYS A 329 -31.33 8.56 -11.42
C LYS A 329 -31.22 8.76 -12.94
N THR A 330 -30.03 8.63 -13.52
CA THR A 330 -29.78 8.88 -14.95
C THR A 330 -29.62 7.60 -15.77
N VAL A 331 -29.43 6.45 -15.11
CA VAL A 331 -29.47 5.14 -15.76
C VAL A 331 -30.93 4.69 -15.78
N CYS A 332 -31.60 4.83 -16.93
CA CYS A 332 -33.01 4.48 -17.12
C CYS A 332 -33.40 3.17 -16.42
N PRO A 333 -34.60 3.10 -15.79
CA PRO A 333 -35.15 1.83 -15.37
C PRO A 333 -35.28 0.94 -16.60
N VAL A 334 -34.75 -0.27 -16.50
CA VAL A 334 -34.96 -1.32 -17.49
C VAL A 334 -36.47 -1.41 -17.71
N SER A 335 -36.93 -1.12 -18.93
CA SER A 335 -38.31 -1.38 -19.33
C SER A 335 -38.64 -2.83 -18.97
N PRO A 336 -39.67 -3.12 -18.17
CA PRO A 336 -40.12 -4.48 -18.01
C PRO A 336 -40.57 -4.95 -19.40
N GLY A 337 -39.89 -5.97 -19.90
CA GLY A 337 -40.17 -6.58 -21.18
C GLY A 337 -41.65 -6.95 -21.29
N ILE A 338 -42.19 -6.60 -22.45
CA ILE A 338 -43.54 -6.87 -22.92
C ILE A 338 -43.72 -8.39 -23.07
N THR A 339 -44.78 -8.89 -22.43
CA THR A 339 -45.55 -10.16 -22.58
C THR A 339 -44.82 -11.44 -22.97
#